data_AF-X1JQN4-F1
#
_entry.id   AF-X1JQN4-F1
#
_cell.length_a   1.000
_cell.length_b   1.000
_cell.length_c   1.000
_cell.angle_alpha   90.00
_cell.angle_beta   90.00
_cell.angle_gamma   90.00
#
_symmetry.space_group_name_H-M   'P 1'
#
loop_
_entity.id
_entity.type
_entity.pdbx_description
1 polymer ?
#
loop_
_entity_poly.entity_id
_entity_poly.type
_entity_poly.pdbx_seq_one_letter_code
_entity_poly.pdbx_strand_id
1 'polypeptide(L)'
;RQELICALCGEPIVPKSPGDRPYTGDLGTAYEGQPICDTCYDEDTCEPSATIYYGKDNEEISLIGSCRNETEGDFRVKWHSTDPWRGYYECESDEYVEVFTDAILSGHESEEMLKKLYDRVLERFDEENINFARVFCRSSNVFMTSLEIWVKKDFVQLLKAHAIIAEAKGEVDYDNPLYSTGILFPRENLEKFKKLLGKKYEITTDKDLADLAAEKGDGLLAELVEASKGVK
;
A
#
# COMPACT_ATOMS: atom_id res chain seq x y z
N ARG A 1 28.37 9.80 -36.18
CA ARG A 1 27.36 10.18 -35.16
C ARG A 1 27.18 8.95 -34.29
N GLN A 2 27.30 9.07 -32.98
CA GLN A 2 26.88 7.98 -32.09
C GLN A 2 25.38 7.79 -32.30
N GLU A 3 24.96 6.56 -32.54
CA GLU A 3 23.55 6.20 -32.52
C GLU A 3 23.06 6.37 -31.08
N LEU A 4 21.99 7.13 -30.89
CA LEU A 4 21.34 7.25 -29.59
C LEU A 4 20.51 5.98 -29.40
N ILE A 5 20.67 5.32 -28.26
CA ILE A 5 19.97 4.09 -27.90
C ILE A 5 19.00 4.44 -26.78
N CYS A 6 17.74 4.00 -26.90
CA CYS A 6 16.76 4.17 -25.84
C CYS A 6 17.19 3.37 -24.61
N ALA A 7 17.32 4.03 -23.46
CA ALA A 7 17.75 3.36 -22.24
C ALA A 7 16.71 2.34 -21.72
N LEU A 8 15.43 2.54 -22.01
CA LEU A 8 14.35 1.67 -21.55
C LEU A 8 14.24 0.38 -22.38
N CYS A 9 14.17 0.49 -23.71
CA CYS A 9 13.95 -0.67 -24.59
C CYS A 9 15.20 -1.18 -25.31
N GLY A 10 16.31 -0.45 -25.26
CA GLY A 10 17.56 -0.82 -25.94
C GLY A 10 17.55 -0.63 -27.46
N GLU A 11 16.45 -0.13 -28.03
CA GLU A 11 16.34 0.10 -29.48
C GLU A 11 16.98 1.43 -29.92
N PRO A 12 17.52 1.52 -31.14
CA PRO A 12 18.01 2.77 -31.70
C PRO A 12 16.91 3.84 -31.79
N ILE A 13 17.20 5.05 -31.32
CA ILE A 13 16.29 6.19 -31.45
C ILE A 13 16.45 6.78 -32.84
N VAL A 14 15.41 6.63 -33.67
CA VAL A 14 15.34 7.18 -35.01
C VAL A 14 14.50 8.47 -34.99
N PRO A 15 15.09 9.65 -35.23
CA PRO A 15 14.34 10.91 -35.32
C PRO A 15 13.30 10.83 -36.43
N LYS A 16 12.05 11.20 -36.13
CA LYS A 16 10.97 11.25 -37.14
C LYS A 16 11.12 12.45 -38.07
N SER A 17 11.66 13.56 -37.55
CA SER A 17 11.89 14.81 -38.27
C SER A 17 13.27 15.42 -37.99
N PRO A 18 13.80 16.26 -38.91
CA PRO A 18 15.03 17.01 -38.66
C PRO A 18 14.85 17.98 -37.49
N GLY A 19 15.60 17.75 -36.40
CA GLY A 19 15.54 18.58 -35.18
C GLY A 19 14.89 17.90 -33.98
N ASP A 20 14.23 16.76 -34.19
CA ASP A 20 13.70 15.95 -33.10
C ASP A 20 14.85 15.49 -32.20
N ARG A 21 14.66 15.69 -30.90
CA ARG A 21 15.54 15.19 -29.86
C ARG A 21 14.79 14.11 -29.10
N PRO A 22 15.48 13.07 -28.62
CA PRO A 22 14.84 12.11 -27.71
C PRO A 22 14.32 12.82 -26.47
N TYR A 23 13.32 12.22 -25.85
CA TYR A 23 13.00 12.54 -24.46
C TYR A 23 14.19 12.19 -23.57
N THR A 24 14.22 12.83 -22.41
CA THR A 24 15.20 12.54 -21.37
C THR A 24 14.42 12.04 -20.17
N GLY A 25 14.87 10.97 -19.53
CA GLY A 25 14.23 10.48 -18.32
C GLY A 25 14.18 11.56 -17.24
N ASP A 26 13.02 11.68 -16.60
CA ASP A 26 12.72 12.73 -15.63
C ASP A 26 13.50 12.56 -14.33
N LEU A 27 13.62 13.65 -13.58
CA LEU A 27 14.23 13.69 -12.26
C LEU A 27 13.56 12.69 -11.31
N GLY A 28 14.36 11.92 -10.58
CA GLY A 28 13.83 10.98 -9.59
C GLY A 28 13.27 9.67 -10.18
N THR A 29 13.57 9.39 -11.44
CA THR A 29 13.23 8.13 -12.11
C THR A 29 14.47 7.23 -12.27
N ALA A 30 14.29 5.95 -12.58
CA ALA A 30 15.40 5.01 -12.75
C ALA A 30 16.31 5.37 -13.95
N TYR A 31 15.79 6.16 -14.90
CA TYR A 31 16.47 6.54 -16.13
C TYR A 31 16.74 8.05 -16.20
N GLU A 32 16.82 8.74 -15.06
CA GLU A 32 17.10 10.17 -14.99
C GLU A 32 18.27 10.59 -15.88
N GLY A 33 18.04 11.58 -16.75
CA GLY A 33 19.06 12.13 -17.65
C GLY A 33 19.41 11.23 -18.85
N GLN A 34 18.85 10.03 -18.95
CA GLN A 34 19.12 9.09 -20.03
C GLN A 34 18.18 9.32 -21.22
N PRO A 35 18.61 9.04 -22.46
CA PRO A 35 17.77 9.21 -23.64
C PRO A 35 16.67 8.14 -23.72
N ILE A 36 15.43 8.57 -23.94
CA ILE A 36 14.24 7.72 -24.06
C ILE A 36 13.56 8.01 -25.40
N CYS A 37 13.09 6.98 -26.09
CA CYS A 37 12.31 7.15 -27.32
C CYS A 37 10.87 7.56 -27.02
N ASP A 38 10.21 8.22 -27.97
CA ASP A 38 8.84 8.74 -27.81
C ASP A 38 7.88 7.68 -27.27
N THR A 39 7.86 6.48 -27.88
CA THR A 39 6.95 5.41 -27.48
C THR A 39 7.17 4.99 -26.03
N CYS A 40 8.42 4.78 -25.63
CA CYS A 40 8.74 4.38 -24.26
C CYS A 40 8.37 5.46 -23.25
N TYR A 41 8.56 6.74 -23.60
CA TYR A 41 8.24 7.86 -22.71
C TYR A 41 6.72 8.09 -22.58
N ASP A 42 6.00 8.03 -23.71
CA ASP A 42 4.56 8.26 -23.76
C ASP A 42 3.75 7.14 -23.09
N GLU A 43 4.22 5.88 -23.20
CA GLU A 43 3.57 4.70 -22.62
C GLU A 43 4.06 4.37 -21.19
N ASP A 44 5.07 5.07 -20.68
CA ASP A 44 5.72 4.75 -19.39
C ASP A 44 4.75 4.74 -18.19
N THR A 45 3.74 5.61 -18.24
CA THR A 45 2.75 5.76 -17.17
C THR A 45 1.45 4.97 -17.43
N CYS A 46 1.41 4.12 -18.48
CA CYS A 46 0.30 3.18 -18.67
C CYS A 46 0.24 2.14 -17.54
N GLU A 47 1.40 1.78 -16.98
CA GLU A 47 1.50 0.95 -15.78
C GLU A 47 2.42 1.64 -14.76
N PRO A 48 1.92 2.63 -14.01
CA PRO A 48 2.75 3.47 -13.18
C PRO A 48 3.39 2.67 -12.03
N SER A 49 4.59 3.07 -11.65
CA SER A 49 5.27 2.62 -10.44
C SER A 49 4.57 3.15 -9.19
N ALA A 50 4.13 4.41 -9.23
CA ALA A 50 3.30 5.02 -8.20
C ALA A 50 2.26 5.97 -8.78
N THR A 51 1.10 6.04 -8.11
CA THR A 51 0.04 7.01 -8.37
C THR A 51 -0.11 7.91 -7.15
N ILE A 52 -0.02 9.23 -7.35
CA ILE A 52 -0.09 10.23 -6.30
C ILE A 52 -1.36 11.06 -6.50
N TYR A 53 -2.13 11.22 -5.44
CA TYR A 53 -3.27 12.13 -5.38
C TYR A 53 -3.00 13.22 -4.35
N TYR A 54 -3.07 14.48 -4.75
CA TYR A 54 -2.91 15.61 -3.83
C TYR A 54 -4.26 15.97 -3.19
N GLY A 55 -4.27 16.12 -1.88
CA GLY A 55 -5.48 16.39 -1.11
C GLY A 55 -6.51 15.25 -1.16
N LYS A 56 -7.75 15.56 -0.76
CA LYS A 56 -8.87 14.60 -0.68
C LYS A 56 -9.50 14.32 -2.03
N ASP A 57 -9.54 15.34 -2.88
CA ASP A 57 -10.19 15.25 -4.19
C ASP A 57 -9.32 14.43 -5.14
N ASN A 58 -9.98 13.69 -6.04
CA ASN A 58 -9.30 12.84 -7.02
C ASN A 58 -9.02 13.61 -8.33
N GLU A 59 -8.92 14.94 -8.26
CA GLU A 59 -8.77 15.81 -9.43
C GLU A 59 -7.29 16.03 -9.80
N GLU A 60 -6.42 16.18 -8.81
CA GLU A 60 -4.99 16.39 -9.00
C GLU A 60 -4.24 15.06 -8.83
N ILE A 61 -3.99 14.41 -9.96
CA ILE A 61 -3.32 13.11 -10.05
C ILE A 61 -1.98 13.30 -10.75
N SER A 62 -0.92 12.77 -10.16
CA SER A 62 0.40 12.68 -10.78
C SER A 62 0.86 11.22 -10.81
N LEU A 63 1.38 10.78 -11.95
CA LEU A 63 1.90 9.43 -12.17
C LEU A 63 3.43 9.43 -12.20
N ILE A 64 4.01 8.39 -11.61
CA ILE A 64 5.45 8.11 -11.73
C ILE A 64 5.62 6.75 -12.39
N GLY A 65 6.28 6.72 -13.54
CA GLY A 65 6.64 5.49 -14.27
C GLY A 65 8.09 5.07 -14.01
N SER A 66 8.72 4.45 -15.01
CA SER A 66 10.13 4.07 -14.94
C SER A 66 11.06 5.22 -15.33
N CYS A 67 10.62 6.07 -16.26
CA CYS A 67 11.38 7.18 -16.83
C CYS A 67 10.64 8.52 -16.87
N ARG A 68 9.34 8.56 -16.58
CA ARG A 68 8.50 9.76 -16.49
C ARG A 68 8.04 10.02 -15.05
N ASN A 69 8.04 11.28 -14.63
CA ASN A 69 7.62 11.71 -13.28
C ASN A 69 6.79 13.00 -13.36
N GLU A 70 5.49 12.88 -13.13
CA GLU A 70 4.53 14.00 -13.19
C GLU A 70 4.38 14.78 -11.88
N THR A 71 5.21 14.49 -10.87
CA THR A 71 5.16 15.16 -9.56
C THR A 71 6.06 16.39 -9.46
N GLU A 72 6.66 16.81 -10.58
CA GLU A 72 7.64 17.91 -10.63
C GLU A 72 8.83 17.76 -9.64
N GLY A 73 9.08 16.53 -9.17
CA GLY A 73 10.17 16.20 -8.24
C GLY A 73 9.75 16.11 -6.77
N ASP A 74 8.47 16.32 -6.43
CA ASP A 74 7.96 16.15 -5.06
C ASP A 74 8.19 14.73 -4.54
N PHE A 75 8.00 13.74 -5.41
CA PHE A 75 8.12 12.33 -5.09
C PHE A 75 9.07 11.62 -6.04
N ARG A 76 9.71 10.57 -5.51
CA ARG A 76 10.61 9.67 -6.23
C ARG A 76 10.27 8.24 -5.86
N VAL A 77 10.51 7.31 -6.76
CA VAL A 77 10.20 5.89 -6.53
C VAL A 77 11.43 5.03 -6.67
N LYS A 78 11.47 3.95 -5.89
CA LYS A 78 12.55 2.98 -5.92
C LYS A 78 11.99 1.57 -5.96
N TRP A 79 12.58 0.73 -6.79
CA TRP A 79 12.24 -0.69 -6.83
C TRP A 79 13.03 -1.48 -5.79
N HIS A 80 12.31 -2.26 -4.99
CA HIS A 80 12.86 -3.16 -3.98
C HIS A 80 12.60 -4.62 -4.39
N SER A 81 13.64 -5.30 -4.89
CA SER A 81 13.58 -6.72 -5.21
C SER A 81 13.61 -7.56 -3.93
N THR A 82 12.61 -8.43 -3.75
CA THR A 82 12.54 -9.41 -2.68
C THR A 82 13.07 -10.77 -3.11
N ASP A 83 12.95 -11.08 -4.41
CA ASP A 83 13.60 -12.20 -5.09
C ASP A 83 13.84 -11.83 -6.58
N PRO A 84 14.49 -12.68 -7.40
CA PRO A 84 14.80 -12.35 -8.80
C PRO A 84 13.60 -11.97 -9.69
N TRP A 85 12.38 -12.31 -9.28
CA TRP A 85 11.14 -12.08 -10.03
C TRP A 85 10.13 -11.20 -9.27
N ARG A 86 10.34 -10.99 -7.96
CA ARG A 86 9.41 -10.26 -7.09
C ARG A 86 10.05 -9.05 -6.46
N GLY A 87 9.19 -8.08 -6.19
CA GLY A 87 9.53 -6.83 -5.52
C GLY A 87 8.33 -5.90 -5.42
N TYR A 88 8.59 -4.71 -4.89
CA TYR A 88 7.62 -3.64 -4.76
C TYR A 88 8.29 -2.28 -4.96
N TYR A 89 7.50 -1.27 -5.34
CA TYR A 89 7.96 0.11 -5.33
C TYR A 89 7.77 0.73 -3.95
N GLU A 90 8.74 1.55 -3.55
CA GLU A 90 8.71 2.37 -2.34
C GLU A 90 8.85 3.84 -2.75
N CYS A 91 8.08 4.73 -2.12
CA CYS A 91 8.09 6.15 -2.41
C CYS A 91 9.00 6.92 -1.43
N GLU A 92 9.65 7.96 -1.93
CA GLU A 92 10.48 8.87 -1.14
C GLU A 92 10.14 10.32 -1.50
N SER A 93 10.20 11.23 -0.51
CA SER A 93 10.01 12.67 -0.71
C SER A 93 10.91 13.49 0.21
N ASP A 94 11.38 14.63 -0.29
CA ASP A 94 12.09 15.63 0.53
C ASP A 94 11.12 16.64 1.17
N GLU A 95 9.99 16.91 0.51
CA GLU A 95 8.97 17.89 0.89
C GLU A 95 7.86 17.31 1.78
N TYR A 96 7.56 16.02 1.61
CA TYR A 96 6.53 15.32 2.34
C TYR A 96 7.14 14.30 3.32
N VAL A 97 6.37 13.95 4.34
CA VAL A 97 6.72 12.92 5.32
C VAL A 97 5.57 11.92 5.39
N GLU A 98 5.92 10.63 5.28
CA GLU A 98 4.96 9.54 5.47
C GLU A 98 4.46 9.53 6.91
N VAL A 99 3.14 9.57 7.08
CA VAL A 99 2.48 9.53 8.41
C VAL A 99 1.69 8.23 8.62
N PHE A 100 1.38 7.51 7.54
CA PHE A 100 0.69 6.23 7.57
C PHE A 100 1.05 5.42 6.33
N THR A 101 1.26 4.11 6.52
CA THR A 101 1.43 3.13 5.45
C THR A 101 0.68 1.86 5.79
N ASP A 102 0.05 1.24 4.79
CA ASP A 102 -0.51 -0.11 4.85
C ASP A 102 -0.55 -0.73 3.43
N ALA A 103 -1.02 -1.96 3.32
CA ALA A 103 -1.20 -2.66 2.05
C ALA A 103 -2.68 -2.97 1.81
N ILE A 104 -3.20 -2.50 0.67
CA ILE A 104 -4.50 -2.93 0.18
C ILE A 104 -4.34 -4.33 -0.41
N LEU A 105 -5.02 -5.30 0.20
CA LEU A 105 -5.07 -6.68 -0.27
C LEU A 105 -6.43 -6.94 -0.91
N SER A 106 -6.47 -7.03 -2.24
CA SER A 106 -7.73 -7.14 -2.98
C SER A 106 -8.54 -8.37 -2.56
N GLY A 107 -9.77 -8.14 -2.10
CA GLY A 107 -10.68 -9.21 -1.69
C GLY A 107 -10.41 -9.77 -0.28
N HIS A 108 -9.52 -9.15 0.50
CA HIS A 108 -9.36 -9.44 1.91
C HIS A 108 -10.33 -8.61 2.76
N GLU A 109 -10.81 -9.17 3.86
CA GLU A 109 -11.82 -8.50 4.71
C GLU A 109 -11.31 -7.23 5.40
N SER A 110 -9.99 -7.08 5.53
CA SER A 110 -9.39 -5.84 6.03
C SER A 110 -9.58 -4.66 5.07
N GLU A 111 -9.95 -4.89 3.81
CA GLU A 111 -10.18 -3.83 2.81
C GLU A 111 -11.30 -2.87 3.26
N GLU A 112 -12.39 -3.40 3.83
CA GLU A 112 -13.50 -2.56 4.31
C GLU A 112 -13.10 -1.72 5.53
N MET A 113 -12.36 -2.32 6.48
CA MET A 113 -11.86 -1.62 7.66
C MET A 113 -10.86 -0.53 7.25
N LEU A 114 -9.90 -0.87 6.38
CA LEU A 114 -8.90 0.06 5.89
C LEU A 114 -9.53 1.21 5.11
N LYS A 115 -10.59 0.94 4.33
CA LYS A 115 -11.38 1.97 3.67
C LYS A 115 -12.04 2.93 4.68
N LYS A 116 -12.64 2.40 5.74
CA LYS A 116 -13.25 3.24 6.80
C LYS A 116 -12.20 4.12 7.49
N LEU A 117 -11.03 3.55 7.82
CA LEU A 117 -9.91 4.31 8.39
C LEU A 117 -9.48 5.43 7.44
N TYR A 118 -9.26 5.08 6.17
CA TYR A 118 -8.81 5.99 5.15
C TYR A 118 -9.80 7.13 4.94
N ASP A 119 -11.08 6.83 4.68
CA ASP A 119 -12.12 7.85 4.46
C ASP A 119 -12.22 8.81 5.67
N ARG A 120 -12.10 8.27 6.89
CA ARG A 120 -12.14 9.06 8.12
C ARG A 120 -10.92 9.98 8.27
N VAL A 121 -9.72 9.48 8.00
CA VAL A 121 -8.49 10.28 8.03
C VAL A 121 -8.57 11.41 7.01
N LEU A 122 -9.01 11.13 5.78
CA LEU A 122 -9.12 12.13 4.73
C LEU A 122 -10.13 13.24 5.07
N GLU A 123 -11.28 12.88 5.63
CA GLU A 123 -12.29 13.84 6.10
C GLU A 123 -11.69 14.79 7.14
N ARG A 124 -11.00 14.25 8.14
CA ARG A 124 -10.43 15.02 9.24
C ARG A 124 -9.24 15.87 8.80
N PHE A 125 -8.43 15.39 7.85
CA PHE A 125 -7.34 16.18 7.29
C PHE A 125 -7.85 17.39 6.52
N ASP A 126 -8.94 17.22 5.76
CA ASP A 126 -9.63 18.29 5.03
C ASP A 126 -10.25 19.32 6.00
N GLU A 127 -10.97 18.87 7.04
CA GLU A 127 -11.52 19.74 8.10
C GLU A 127 -10.44 20.61 8.77
N GLU A 128 -9.28 20.02 9.04
CA GLU A 128 -8.15 20.66 9.73
C GLU A 128 -7.20 21.42 8.78
N ASN A 129 -7.51 21.49 7.49
CA ASN A 129 -6.71 22.11 6.42
C ASN A 129 -5.25 21.60 6.40
N ILE A 130 -5.06 20.29 6.54
CA ILE A 130 -3.75 19.63 6.42
C ILE A 130 -3.44 19.45 4.93
N ASN A 131 -2.22 19.80 4.51
CA ASN A 131 -1.75 19.53 3.16
C ASN A 131 -1.15 18.13 3.12
N PHE A 132 -1.82 17.22 2.42
CA PHE A 132 -1.43 15.83 2.33
C PHE A 132 -1.48 15.32 0.89
N ALA A 133 -0.74 14.25 0.65
CA ALA A 133 -0.77 13.46 -0.56
C ALA A 133 -1.08 12.00 -0.21
N ARG A 134 -1.74 11.32 -1.12
CA ARG A 134 -2.12 9.90 -1.00
C ARG A 134 -1.37 9.17 -2.09
N VAL A 135 -0.51 8.26 -1.68
CA VAL A 135 0.43 7.58 -2.58
C VAL A 135 0.08 6.10 -2.62
N PHE A 136 0.01 5.57 -3.83
CA PHE A 136 -0.23 4.16 -4.09
C PHE A 136 0.91 3.61 -4.93
N CYS A 137 1.77 2.80 -4.32
CA CYS A 137 2.87 2.14 -5.02
C CYS A 137 2.47 0.74 -5.47
N ARG A 138 2.87 0.42 -6.69
CA ARG A 138 2.65 -0.90 -7.29
C ARG A 138 3.61 -1.92 -6.70
N SER A 139 3.16 -3.18 -6.62
CA SER A 139 4.04 -4.32 -6.39
C SER A 139 4.01 -5.31 -7.55
N SER A 140 4.94 -6.27 -7.55
CA SER A 140 4.88 -7.45 -8.43
C SER A 140 3.67 -8.35 -8.17
N ASN A 141 2.97 -8.18 -7.05
CA ASN A 141 1.75 -8.91 -6.73
C ASN A 141 0.53 -8.07 -7.13
N VAL A 142 -0.21 -8.53 -8.13
CA VAL A 142 -1.41 -7.85 -8.65
C VAL A 142 -2.51 -7.66 -7.60
N PHE A 143 -2.49 -8.45 -6.52
CA PHE A 143 -3.45 -8.33 -5.42
C PHE A 143 -2.98 -7.43 -4.27
N MET A 144 -1.82 -6.79 -4.41
CA MET A 144 -1.24 -5.93 -3.37
C MET A 144 -0.76 -4.60 -3.94
N THR A 145 -1.32 -3.53 -3.39
CA THR A 145 -0.93 -2.14 -3.66
C THR A 145 -0.64 -1.47 -2.32
N SER A 146 0.41 -0.68 -2.22
CA SER A 146 0.61 0.12 -0.99
C SER A 146 -0.48 1.20 -0.90
N LEU A 147 -0.83 1.55 0.32
CA LEU A 147 -1.64 2.70 0.66
C LEU A 147 -0.83 3.54 1.63
N GLU A 148 -0.37 4.69 1.17
CA GLU A 148 0.45 5.58 1.95
C GLU A 148 -0.22 6.96 2.04
N ILE A 149 -0.13 7.59 3.21
CA ILE A 149 -0.57 8.96 3.43
C ILE A 149 0.65 9.76 3.85
N TRP A 150 0.90 10.82 3.10
CA TRP A 150 2.03 11.71 3.22
C TRP A 150 1.55 13.11 3.56
N VAL A 151 2.24 13.81 4.46
CA VAL A 151 1.89 15.18 4.88
C VAL A 151 3.07 16.10 4.61
N LYS A 152 2.80 17.33 4.15
CA LYS A 152 3.87 18.31 3.90
C LYS A 152 4.68 18.51 5.17
N LYS A 153 6.00 18.66 5.04
CA LYS A 153 6.97 18.72 6.14
C LYS A 153 6.86 20.01 6.97
N ASP A 154 5.77 20.11 7.71
CA ASP A 154 5.46 21.14 8.69
C ASP A 154 5.15 20.48 10.02
N PHE A 155 5.83 20.92 11.08
CA PHE A 155 5.77 20.27 12.39
C PHE A 155 4.35 20.25 12.98
N VAL A 156 3.57 21.32 12.79
CA VAL A 156 2.21 21.42 13.33
C VAL A 156 1.28 20.48 12.58
N GLN A 157 1.39 20.42 11.25
CA GLN A 157 0.62 19.49 10.43
C GLN A 157 0.94 18.04 10.75
N LEU A 158 2.22 17.69 10.94
CA LEU A 158 2.62 16.32 11.31
C LEU A 158 2.04 15.89 12.65
N LEU A 159 2.07 16.76 13.66
CA LEU A 159 1.47 16.44 14.96
C LEU A 159 -0.05 16.23 14.86
N LYS A 160 -0.75 17.11 14.14
CA LYS A 160 -2.18 16.95 13.90
C LYS A 160 -2.50 15.67 13.15
N ALA A 161 -1.73 15.37 12.10
CA ALA A 161 -1.91 14.19 11.28
C ALA A 161 -1.79 12.91 12.11
N HIS A 162 -0.73 12.77 12.91
CA HIS A 162 -0.56 11.61 13.78
C HIS A 162 -1.67 11.49 14.83
N ALA A 163 -2.13 12.61 15.42
CA ALA A 163 -3.22 12.60 16.38
C ALA A 163 -4.54 12.11 15.74
N ILE A 164 -4.86 12.62 14.55
CA ILE A 164 -6.05 12.22 13.79
C ILE A 164 -5.99 10.75 13.38
N ILE A 165 -4.84 10.29 12.88
CA ILE A 165 -4.66 8.88 12.51
C ILE A 165 -4.84 7.97 13.73
N ALA A 166 -4.27 8.34 14.89
CA ALA A 166 -4.43 7.57 16.12
C ALA A 166 -5.88 7.53 16.60
N GLU A 167 -6.62 8.65 16.52
CA GLU A 167 -8.05 8.71 16.84
C GLU A 167 -8.85 7.80 15.89
N ALA A 168 -8.64 7.94 14.57
CA ALA A 168 -9.35 7.16 13.56
C ALA A 168 -9.07 5.66 13.66
N LYS A 169 -7.83 5.26 13.99
CA LYS A 169 -7.48 3.85 14.27
C LYS A 169 -8.30 3.28 15.42
N GLY A 170 -8.50 4.06 16.47
CA GLY A 170 -9.34 3.67 17.61
C GLY A 170 -10.83 3.57 17.25
N GLU A 171 -11.33 4.44 16.38
CA GLU A 171 -12.73 4.41 15.92
C GLU A 171 -13.07 3.17 15.09
N VAL A 172 -12.12 2.69 14.26
CA VAL A 172 -12.35 1.55 13.35
C VAL A 172 -11.81 0.22 13.86
N ASP A 173 -11.29 0.17 15.09
CA ASP A 173 -10.66 -1.00 15.68
C ASP A 173 -9.52 -1.55 14.79
N TYR A 174 -8.68 -0.65 14.26
CA TYR A 174 -7.64 -0.96 13.29
C TYR A 174 -6.64 -2.02 13.81
N ASP A 175 -6.27 -1.90 15.08
CA ASP A 175 -5.31 -2.80 15.74
C ASP A 175 -5.94 -4.15 16.12
N ASN A 176 -7.19 -4.41 15.74
CA ASN A 176 -7.81 -5.69 15.95
C ASN A 176 -6.99 -6.78 15.26
N PRO A 177 -6.49 -7.78 16.01
CA PRO A 177 -5.71 -8.88 15.46
C PRO A 177 -6.44 -9.66 14.34
N LEU A 178 -7.77 -9.57 14.25
CA LEU A 178 -8.57 -10.10 13.13
C LEU A 178 -8.10 -9.55 11.78
N TYR A 179 -7.68 -8.28 11.74
CA TYR A 179 -7.27 -7.58 10.52
C TYR A 179 -5.74 -7.52 10.37
N SER A 180 -4.99 -7.60 11.47
CA SER A 180 -3.53 -7.60 11.46
C SER A 180 -2.97 -9.01 11.25
N THR A 181 -2.60 -9.32 10.00
CA THR A 181 -1.93 -10.57 9.57
C THR A 181 -2.65 -11.90 9.81
N GLY A 182 -3.92 -11.91 10.21
CA GLY A 182 -4.77 -13.11 10.22
C GLY A 182 -4.22 -14.31 11.02
N ILE A 183 -3.19 -14.09 11.85
CA ILE A 183 -2.58 -15.07 12.75
C ILE A 183 -2.82 -14.57 14.16
N LEU A 184 -3.99 -14.86 14.71
CA LEU A 184 -4.31 -14.57 16.12
C LEU A 184 -3.55 -15.48 17.07
N PHE A 185 -3.27 -16.69 16.60
CA PHE A 185 -2.60 -17.73 17.36
C PHE A 185 -1.49 -18.33 16.50
N PRO A 186 -0.38 -18.80 17.11
CA PRO A 186 0.55 -19.67 16.40
C PRO A 186 -0.20 -20.79 15.67
N ARG A 187 0.18 -21.13 14.43
CA ARG A 187 -0.52 -22.16 13.62
C ARG A 187 -0.74 -23.47 14.38
N GLU A 188 0.21 -23.85 15.23
CA GLU A 188 0.12 -25.03 16.09
C GLU A 188 -1.06 -24.98 17.09
N ASN A 189 -1.46 -23.79 17.52
CA ASN A 189 -2.57 -23.57 18.44
C ASN A 189 -3.91 -23.55 17.69
N LEU A 190 -3.99 -22.96 16.50
CA LEU A 190 -5.18 -23.05 15.65
C LEU A 190 -5.53 -24.52 15.36
N GLU A 191 -4.55 -25.35 15.04
CA GLU A 191 -4.76 -26.80 14.83
C GLU A 191 -5.25 -27.53 16.09
N LYS A 192 -4.84 -27.09 17.28
CA LYS A 192 -5.38 -27.62 18.55
C LYS A 192 -6.84 -27.20 18.74
N PHE A 193 -7.17 -25.94 18.46
CA PHE A 193 -8.55 -25.46 18.54
C PHE A 193 -9.46 -26.18 17.53
N LYS A 194 -9.00 -26.38 16.28
CA LYS A 194 -9.71 -27.20 15.29
C LYS A 194 -9.95 -28.63 15.77
N LYS A 195 -9.00 -29.26 16.44
CA LYS A 195 -9.20 -30.62 17.01
C LYS A 195 -10.21 -30.64 18.15
N LEU A 196 -10.20 -29.62 19.01
CA LEU A 196 -11.05 -29.56 20.20
C LEU A 196 -12.49 -29.14 19.88
N LEU A 197 -12.64 -28.15 19.00
CA LEU A 197 -13.91 -27.48 18.72
C LEU A 197 -14.43 -27.77 17.31
N GLY A 198 -13.58 -28.22 16.37
CA GLY A 198 -13.93 -28.44 14.96
C GLY A 198 -14.99 -29.53 14.70
N LYS A 199 -15.34 -30.33 15.71
CA LYS A 199 -16.49 -31.27 15.65
C LYS A 199 -17.84 -30.60 15.91
N LYS A 200 -17.83 -29.45 16.60
CA LYS A 200 -19.02 -28.69 16.98
C LYS A 200 -19.18 -27.41 16.14
N TYR A 201 -18.06 -26.83 15.72
CA TYR A 201 -18.00 -25.55 15.00
C TYR A 201 -17.14 -25.71 13.76
N GLU A 202 -17.51 -25.04 12.68
CA GLU A 202 -16.71 -24.98 11.47
C GLU A 202 -15.64 -23.90 11.65
N ILE A 203 -14.45 -24.31 12.10
CA ILE A 203 -13.31 -23.42 12.34
C ILE A 203 -12.24 -23.73 11.31
N THR A 204 -12.05 -22.81 10.37
CA THR A 204 -11.08 -22.90 9.28
C THR A 204 -9.94 -21.90 9.44
N THR A 205 -10.25 -20.71 9.96
CA THR A 205 -9.34 -19.58 10.15
C THR A 205 -9.23 -19.18 11.63
N ASP A 206 -8.23 -18.37 11.96
CA ASP A 206 -8.12 -17.77 13.29
C ASP A 206 -9.29 -16.83 13.59
N LYS A 207 -9.83 -16.16 12.55
CA LYS A 207 -11.02 -15.32 12.64
C LYS A 207 -12.25 -16.09 13.11
N ASP A 208 -12.52 -17.27 12.54
CA ASP A 208 -13.68 -18.09 12.93
C ASP A 208 -13.67 -18.40 14.44
N LEU A 209 -12.47 -18.59 15.01
CA LEU A 209 -12.30 -18.82 16.44
C LEU A 209 -12.53 -17.56 17.27
N ALA A 210 -12.10 -16.39 16.78
CA ALA A 210 -12.33 -15.11 17.46
C ALA A 210 -13.78 -14.65 17.39
N ASP A 211 -14.47 -14.85 16.25
CA ASP A 211 -15.90 -14.58 16.11
C ASP A 211 -16.71 -15.47 17.06
N LEU A 212 -16.37 -16.76 17.15
CA LEU A 212 -16.98 -17.70 18.10
C LEU A 212 -16.74 -17.27 19.56
N ALA A 213 -15.55 -16.74 19.87
CA ALA A 213 -15.22 -16.23 21.20
C ALA A 213 -16.00 -14.95 21.54
N ALA A 214 -16.16 -14.05 20.57
CA ALA A 214 -16.97 -12.84 20.71
C ALA A 214 -18.46 -13.17 20.92
N GLU A 215 -18.98 -14.18 20.22
CA GLU A 215 -20.38 -14.61 20.34
C GLU A 215 -20.67 -15.29 21.69
N LYS A 216 -19.78 -16.20 22.14
CA LYS A 216 -20.03 -17.04 23.31
C LYS A 216 -19.42 -16.55 24.62
N GLY A 217 -18.44 -15.65 24.57
CA GLY A 217 -17.73 -15.13 25.73
C GLY A 217 -17.26 -16.25 26.68
N ASP A 218 -17.61 -16.13 27.96
CA ASP A 218 -17.23 -17.08 29.02
C ASP A 218 -17.74 -18.52 28.78
N GLY A 219 -18.80 -18.68 27.99
CA GLY A 219 -19.33 -20.00 27.62
C GLY A 219 -18.35 -20.80 26.77
N LEU A 220 -17.56 -20.14 25.92
CA LEU A 220 -16.56 -20.82 25.09
C LEU A 220 -15.40 -21.38 25.93
N LEU A 221 -14.98 -20.65 26.97
CA LEU A 221 -13.94 -21.10 27.89
C LEU A 221 -14.35 -22.37 28.64
N ALA A 222 -15.61 -22.45 29.09
CA ALA A 222 -16.13 -23.65 29.73
C ALA A 222 -16.10 -24.87 28.78
N GLU A 223 -16.52 -24.68 27.53
CA GLU A 223 -16.50 -25.74 26.52
C GLU A 223 -15.07 -26.19 26.15
N LEU A 224 -14.13 -25.26 26.07
CA LEU A 224 -12.71 -25.55 25.83
C LEU A 224 -12.11 -26.37 26.99
N VAL A 225 -12.42 -26.00 28.23
CA VAL A 225 -11.97 -26.74 29.42
C VAL A 225 -12.55 -28.16 29.44
N GLU A 226 -13.81 -28.34 29.10
CA GLU A 226 -14.41 -29.68 28.98
C GLU A 226 -13.81 -30.49 27.83
N ALA A 227 -13.65 -29.89 26.66
CA ALA A 227 -13.06 -30.55 25.49
C ALA A 227 -11.61 -30.99 25.78
N SER A 228 -10.83 -30.18 26.51
CA SER A 228 -9.45 -30.51 26.89
C SER A 228 -9.35 -31.70 27.85
N LYS A 229 -10.38 -31.96 28.67
CA LYS A 229 -10.44 -33.11 29.58
C LYS A 229 -10.74 -34.44 28.86
N GLY A 230 -11.29 -34.39 27.64
CA GLY A 230 -11.61 -35.55 26.82
C GLY A 230 -10.47 -36.04 25.93
N VAL A 231 -9.36 -35.31 25.85
CA VAL A 231 -8.18 -35.66 25.05
C VAL A 231 -7.13 -36.30 25.98
N LYS A 232 -7.19 -37.62 26.14
CA LYS A 232 -6.09 -38.45 26.67
C LYS A 232 -5.42 -39.20 25.55
#